data_AF-A0A2V4MYI3-F1
#
_entry.id   AF-A0A2V4MYI3-F1
#
_cell.length_a   1.000
_cell.length_b   1.000
_cell.length_c   1.000
_cell.angle_alpha   90.00
_cell.angle_beta   90.00
_cell.angle_gamma   90.00
#
_symmetry.space_group_name_H-M   'P 1'
#
loop_
_entity.id
_entity.type
_entity.pdbx_description
1 polymer ?
#
loop_
_entity_poly.entity_id
_entity_poly.type
_entity_poly.pdbx_seq_one_letter_code
_entity_poly.pdbx_strand_id
1 'polypeptide(L)'
;MYAAEEALKSARVGDPVFTRYARVRGADAASAALMKAVRAETKDKRLTVHGLRHRVSDKLRDAGAPVEVRHGFLGHSSTAIAESTYGSPRARLIEFAKWAEKAEL
;
A
#
# COMPACT_ATOMS: atom_id res chain seq x y z
N MET A 1 -3.92 1.29 -15.24
CA MET A 1 -4.64 1.81 -14.05
C MET A 1 -6.00 1.15 -13.78
N TYR A 2 -6.44 0.10 -14.51
CA TYR A 2 -7.85 -0.35 -14.44
C TYR A 2 -8.17 -1.42 -13.36
N ALA A 3 -7.25 -2.35 -13.08
CA ALA A 3 -7.56 -3.57 -12.32
C ALA A 3 -7.93 -3.36 -10.84
N ALA A 4 -7.33 -2.37 -10.17
CA ALA A 4 -7.62 -2.12 -8.75
C ALA A 4 -8.98 -1.43 -8.54
N GLU A 5 -9.30 -0.46 -9.42
CA GLU A 5 -10.58 0.24 -9.39
C GLU A 5 -11.75 -0.67 -9.76
N GLU A 6 -11.58 -1.51 -10.80
CA GLU A 6 -12.59 -2.50 -11.16
C GLU A 6 -12.84 -3.51 -10.05
N ALA A 7 -11.77 -4.02 -9.43
CA ALA A 7 -11.90 -4.95 -8.32
C ALA A 7 -12.68 -4.31 -7.17
N LEU A 8 -12.42 -3.04 -6.84
CA LEU A 8 -13.15 -2.32 -5.79
C LEU A 8 -14.64 -2.11 -6.13
N LYS A 9 -14.97 -1.78 -7.39
CA LYS A 9 -16.37 -1.63 -7.85
C LYS A 9 -17.16 -2.94 -7.76
N SER A 10 -16.49 -4.07 -7.96
CA SER A 10 -17.10 -5.39 -7.91
C SER A 10 -17.16 -6.02 -6.52
N ALA A 11 -16.37 -5.51 -5.57
CA ALA A 11 -16.27 -6.06 -4.23
C ALA A 11 -17.44 -5.61 -3.35
N ARG A 12 -18.03 -6.54 -2.59
CA ARG A 12 -18.98 -6.21 -1.52
C ARG A 12 -18.22 -5.91 -0.23
N VAL A 13 -18.83 -5.12 0.64
CA VAL A 13 -18.28 -4.87 1.98
C VAL A 13 -18.14 -6.20 2.73
N GLY A 14 -16.93 -6.50 3.18
CA GLY A 14 -16.59 -7.75 3.87
C GLY A 14 -15.98 -8.83 2.97
N ASP A 15 -16.13 -8.72 1.64
CA ASP A 15 -15.54 -9.68 0.71
C ASP A 15 -14.10 -9.29 0.32
N PRO A 16 -13.22 -10.27 0.07
CA PRO A 16 -11.90 -10.00 -0.48
C PRO A 16 -11.99 -9.35 -1.86
N VAL A 17 -11.35 -8.19 -2.02
CA VAL A 17 -11.28 -7.47 -3.31
C VAL A 17 -10.66 -8.33 -4.42
N PHE A 18 -9.65 -9.14 -4.07
CA PHE A 18 -9.05 -10.10 -4.98
C PHE A 18 -9.28 -11.53 -4.50
N THR A 19 -10.49 -12.04 -4.74
CA THR A 19 -10.94 -13.38 -4.34
C THR A 19 -9.97 -14.50 -4.74
N ARG A 20 -9.32 -14.40 -5.91
CA ARG A 20 -8.30 -15.35 -6.39
C ARG A 20 -7.14 -15.55 -5.41
N TYR A 21 -6.81 -14.53 -4.62
CA TYR A 21 -5.72 -14.56 -3.65
C TYR A 21 -6.22 -14.68 -2.20
N ALA A 22 -7.52 -14.85 -1.96
CA ALA A 22 -8.10 -15.00 -0.63
C ALA A 22 -7.97 -16.45 -0.12
N ARG A 23 -6.74 -16.96 -0.05
CA ARG A 23 -6.42 -18.32 0.38
C ARG A 23 -5.10 -18.37 1.13
N VAL A 24 -4.82 -19.50 1.79
CA VAL A 24 -3.51 -19.77 2.40
C VAL A 24 -2.40 -19.55 1.37
N ARG A 25 -1.39 -18.74 1.74
CA ARG A 25 -0.30 -18.27 0.86
C ARG A 25 -0.75 -17.46 -0.37
N GLY A 26 -1.96 -16.93 -0.36
CA GLY A 26 -2.46 -16.08 -1.44
C GLY A 26 -1.71 -14.77 -1.59
N ALA A 27 -1.15 -14.23 -0.50
CA ALA A 27 -0.26 -13.07 -0.54
C ALA A 27 1.02 -13.32 -1.36
N ASP A 28 1.63 -14.51 -1.24
CA ASP A 28 2.78 -14.92 -2.05
C ASP A 28 2.39 -14.94 -3.53
N ALA A 29 1.22 -15.53 -3.85
CA ALA A 29 0.72 -15.63 -5.21
C ALA A 29 0.37 -14.27 -5.82
N ALA A 30 -0.19 -13.35 -5.04
CA ALA A 30 -0.45 -11.97 -5.46
C ALA A 30 0.87 -11.23 -5.74
N SER A 31 1.85 -11.36 -4.85
CA SER A 31 3.18 -10.78 -5.01
C SER A 31 3.89 -11.29 -6.26
N ALA A 32 3.80 -12.60 -6.53
CA ALA A 32 4.37 -13.21 -7.74
C ALA A 32 3.68 -12.71 -9.02
N ALA A 33 2.35 -12.58 -9.01
CA ALA A 33 1.60 -12.03 -10.14
C ALA A 33 1.98 -10.56 -10.42
N LEU A 34 2.11 -9.75 -9.37
CA LEU A 34 2.55 -8.37 -9.50
C LEU A 34 4.01 -8.28 -9.98
N MET A 35 4.90 -9.14 -9.48
CA MET A 35 6.28 -9.23 -9.97
C MET A 35 6.36 -9.57 -11.46
N LYS A 36 5.46 -10.41 -11.97
CA LYS A 36 5.39 -10.70 -13.41
C LYS A 36 5.09 -9.43 -14.22
N ALA A 37 4.17 -8.59 -13.74
CA ALA A 37 3.88 -7.30 -14.37
C ALA A 37 5.11 -6.37 -14.33
N VAL A 38 5.79 -6.27 -13.17
CA VAL A 38 7.04 -5.49 -13.06
C VAL A 38 8.10 -5.96 -14.07
N ARG A 39 8.24 -7.28 -14.25
CA ARG A 39 9.21 -7.85 -15.20
C ARG A 39 8.85 -7.65 -16.66
N ALA A 40 7.59 -7.36 -16.97
CA ALA A 40 7.19 -6.94 -18.31
C ALA A 40 7.71 -5.51 -18.62
N GLU A 41 7.74 -4.63 -17.61
CA GLU A 41 8.16 -3.24 -17.76
C GLU A 41 9.68 -3.04 -17.65
N THR A 42 10.39 -3.93 -16.94
CA THR A 42 11.84 -3.79 -16.77
C THR A 42 12.59 -5.12 -16.67
N LYS A 43 13.78 -5.16 -17.29
CA LYS A 43 14.75 -6.25 -17.18
C LYS A 43 15.69 -6.10 -16.00
N ASP A 44 15.70 -4.95 -15.31
CA ASP A 44 16.55 -4.73 -14.14
C ASP A 44 16.06 -5.55 -12.95
N LYS A 45 16.88 -6.53 -12.56
CA LYS A 45 16.58 -7.46 -11.46
C LYS A 45 16.55 -6.77 -10.09
N ARG A 46 17.17 -5.60 -9.94
CA ARG A 46 17.17 -4.81 -8.70
C ARG A 46 15.79 -4.23 -8.38
N LEU A 47 14.98 -3.97 -9.40
CA LEU A 47 13.61 -3.49 -9.23
C LEU A 47 12.70 -4.66 -8.86
N THR A 48 12.10 -4.59 -7.68
CA THR A 48 11.21 -5.62 -7.12
C THR A 48 9.95 -4.99 -6.54
N VAL A 49 8.91 -5.80 -6.32
CA VAL A 49 7.66 -5.38 -5.65
C VAL A 49 7.94 -4.88 -4.23
N HIS A 50 8.92 -5.49 -3.54
CA HIS A 50 9.36 -4.98 -2.26
C HIS A 50 10.00 -3.59 -2.39
N GLY A 51 10.81 -3.37 -3.43
CA GLY A 51 11.37 -2.06 -3.77
C GLY A 51 10.28 -1.02 -4.09
N LEU A 52 9.19 -1.41 -4.76
CA LEU A 52 8.04 -0.52 -4.98
C LEU A 52 7.41 -0.06 -3.65
N ARG A 53 7.26 -0.98 -2.68
CA ARG A 53 6.77 -0.63 -1.34
C ARG A 53 7.72 0.33 -0.62
N HIS A 54 9.03 0.12 -0.71
CA HIS A 54 10.01 1.05 -0.14
C HIS A 54 9.97 2.43 -0.79
N ARG A 55 9.79 2.47 -2.12
CA ARG A 55 9.65 3.72 -2.85
C ARG A 55 8.47 4.57 -2.37
N VAL A 56 7.38 3.95 -1.91
CA VAL A 56 6.27 4.66 -1.25
C VAL A 56 6.74 5.32 0.05
N SER A 57 7.51 4.60 0.88
CA SER A 57 8.12 5.16 2.11
C SER A 57 9.05 6.34 1.80
N ASP A 58 9.87 6.20 0.75
CA ASP A 58 10.84 7.21 0.34
C ASP A 58 10.13 8.46 -0.20
N LYS A 59 9.13 8.31 -1.07
CA LYS A 59 8.31 9.43 -1.54
C LYS A 59 7.62 10.18 -0.40
N LEU A 60 7.05 9.46 0.56
CA LEU A 60 6.46 10.07 1.75
C LEU A 60 7.52 10.80 2.58
N ARG A 61 8.73 10.23 2.74
CA ARG A 61 9.85 10.88 3.43
C ARG A 61 10.26 12.17 2.73
N ASP A 62 10.41 12.13 1.41
CA ASP A 62 10.83 13.26 0.59
C ASP A 62 9.78 14.39 0.60
N ALA A 63 8.49 14.04 0.73
CA ALA A 63 7.41 15.00 0.96
C ALA A 63 7.42 15.60 2.38
N GLY A 64 8.22 15.06 3.29
CA GLY A 64 8.34 15.48 4.69
C GLY A 64 7.35 14.81 5.64
N ALA A 65 6.78 13.65 5.28
CA ALA A 65 5.80 12.96 6.11
C ALA A 65 6.43 12.46 7.42
N PRO A 66 5.75 12.65 8.57
CA PRO A 66 6.17 12.11 9.86
C PRO A 66 6.36 10.59 9.80
N VAL A 67 7.22 10.06 10.67
CA VAL A 67 7.54 8.62 10.73
C VAL A 67 6.28 7.80 11.04
N GLU A 68 5.39 8.35 11.87
CA GLU A 68 4.10 7.79 12.25
C GLU A 68 3.17 7.60 11.04
N VAL A 69 3.16 8.61 10.16
CA VAL A 69 2.38 8.56 8.92
C VAL A 69 2.98 7.52 7.99
N ARG A 70 4.30 7.52 7.78
CA ARG A 70 4.98 6.54 6.92
C ARG A 70 4.77 5.10 7.40
N HIS A 71 4.93 4.87 8.71
CA HIS A 71 4.77 3.55 9.31
C HIS A 71 3.31 3.10 9.30
N GLY A 72 2.38 4.00 9.64
CA GLY A 72 0.95 3.73 9.58
C GLY A 72 0.46 3.43 8.17
N PHE A 73 0.89 4.23 7.18
CA PHE A 73 0.55 4.04 5.76
C PHE A 73 1.03 2.68 5.24
N LEU A 74 2.22 2.26 5.65
CA LEU A 74 2.80 0.97 5.27
C LEU A 74 2.37 -0.17 6.20
N GLY A 75 1.45 0.05 7.14
CA GLY A 75 0.97 -0.99 8.05
C GLY A 75 2.06 -1.62 8.93
N HIS A 76 3.15 -0.90 9.20
CA HIS A 76 4.10 -1.29 10.25
C HIS A 76 3.42 -1.09 11.61
N SER A 77 3.56 -2.08 12.49
CA SER A 77 3.00 -2.06 13.84
C SER A 77 3.74 -1.06 14.74
N SER A 78 3.52 0.24 14.52
CA SER A 78 3.64 1.25 15.57
C SER A 78 2.24 1.79 15.87
N THR A 79 1.31 0.87 16.14
CA THR A 79 -0.03 1.18 16.65
C THR A 79 0.07 2.18 17.81
N ALA A 80 1.06 2.02 18.70
CA ALA A 80 1.30 2.92 19.83
C ALA A 80 1.55 4.41 19.48
N ILE A 81 2.13 4.75 18.33
CA ILE A 81 2.43 6.15 17.97
C ILE A 81 1.35 6.76 17.06
N ALA A 82 0.77 5.96 16.16
CA ALA A 82 -0.33 6.42 15.31
C ALA A 82 -1.66 6.56 16.08
N GLU A 83 -1.93 5.70 17.08
CA GLU A 83 -3.13 5.77 17.93
C GLU A 83 -3.10 6.97 18.89
N SER A 84 -1.91 7.35 19.39
CA SER A 84 -1.76 8.50 20.29
C SER A 84 -1.77 9.85 19.56
N THR A 85 -1.43 9.87 18.26
CA THR A 85 -1.30 11.11 17.47
C THR A 85 -2.56 11.42 16.63
N TYR A 86 -3.23 10.40 16.10
CA TYR A 86 -4.31 10.55 15.12
C TYR A 86 -5.53 9.73 15.56
N GLY A 87 -6.36 10.34 16.42
CA GLY A 87 -7.47 9.71 17.16
C GLY A 87 -8.15 8.50 16.50
N SER A 88 -9.13 8.72 15.61
CA SER A 88 -9.96 7.64 15.04
C SER A 88 -9.36 6.99 13.78
N PRO A 89 -9.73 5.72 13.44
CA PRO A 89 -9.30 5.09 12.18
C PRO A 89 -9.59 5.92 10.93
N ARG A 90 -10.73 6.62 10.90
CA ARG A 90 -11.09 7.52 9.79
C ARG A 90 -10.19 8.75 9.72
N ALA A 91 -9.85 9.35 10.87
CA ALA A 91 -8.93 10.48 10.92
C ALA A 91 -7.54 10.09 10.39
N ARG A 92 -7.05 8.88 10.71
CA ARG A 92 -5.81 8.33 10.16
C ARG A 92 -5.86 8.21 8.65
N LEU A 93 -6.94 7.65 8.09
CA LEU A 93 -7.09 7.51 6.64
C LEU A 93 -7.08 8.85 5.92
N ILE A 94 -7.77 9.86 6.48
CA ILE A 94 -7.76 11.21 5.92
C ILE A 94 -6.34 11.79 5.93
N GLU A 95 -5.61 11.63 7.03
CA GLU A 95 -4.24 12.13 7.13
C GLU A 95 -3.30 11.43 6.14
N PHE A 96 -3.41 10.10 6.04
CA PHE A 96 -2.66 9.30 5.08
C PHE A 96 -2.93 9.73 3.63
N ALA A 97 -4.18 10.05 3.30
CA ALA A 97 -4.56 10.53 1.98
C ALA A 97 -3.91 11.88 1.65
N LYS A 98 -3.89 12.83 2.59
CA LYS A 98 -3.21 14.13 2.38
C LYS A 98 -1.72 13.97 2.09
N TRP A 99 -1.05 13.09 2.83
CA TRP A 99 0.37 12.84 2.63
C TRP A 99 0.64 12.08 1.33
N ALA A 100 -0.26 11.18 0.93
CA ALA A 100 -0.17 10.52 -0.38
C ALA A 100 -0.30 11.53 -1.53
N GLU A 101 -1.26 12.45 -1.46
CA GLU A 101 -1.42 13.54 -2.43
C GLU A 101 -0.16 14.40 -2.50
N LYS A 102 0.37 14.82 -1.34
CA LYS A 102 1.62 15.60 -1.27
C LYS A 102 2.84 14.85 -1.82
N ALA A 103 2.86 13.53 -1.73
CA ALA A 103 3.93 12.67 -2.23
C ALA A 103 3.73 12.20 -3.68
N GLU A 104 2.67 12.69 -4.35
CA GLU A 104 2.30 12.34 -5.72
C GLU A 104 2.19 10.81 -5.91
N LEU A 105 1.47 10.17 -4.99
CA LEU A 105 1.21 8.73 -4.97
C LEU A 105 -0.14 8.35 -5.58
#